data_AF-A0A970IRJ0-F1
#
_entry.id   AF-A0A970IRJ0-F1
#
_cell.length_a   1.000
_cell.length_b   1.000
_cell.length_c   1.000
_cell.angle_alpha   90.00
_cell.angle_beta   90.00
_cell.angle_gamma   90.00
#
_symmetry.space_group_name_H-M   'P 1'
#
loop_
_entity.id
_entity.type
_entity.pdbx_description
1 polymer ?
#
loop_
_entity_poly.entity_id
_entity_poly.type
_entity_poly.pdbx_seq_one_letter_code
_entity_poly.pdbx_strand_id
1 'polypeptide(L)'
;MEYPSSNDYYLKFNALSSNNGLGKDYILDKISSNFTKATNIKKECILGKKLSEIISEYENNIIGLKEIYDSTIPKTGKKFEKYIKEKDKWYIINLFIDEKNNVLVFYNDITRIKESGIMTEKKIKDESSKPEKSLISYRDKMTGLYNADFFYEELKRLDSQRQLPINIIMGDLNGLKLINDAFGHIMGDKVLIRVAEIMKKVFRKEDIISRAGGDEFLILLPKTSRDTA
;
A
#
# COMPACT_ATOMS: atom_id res chain seq x y z
N MET A 1 10.70 10.56 1.63
CA MET A 1 9.36 10.57 0.99
C MET A 1 9.37 11.49 -0.23
N GLU A 2 9.95 11.05 -1.33
CA GLU A 2 9.21 11.23 -2.58
C GLU A 2 8.30 10.01 -2.64
N TYR A 3 7.00 10.25 -2.42
CA TYR A 3 5.99 9.23 -2.68
C TYR A 3 6.04 8.84 -4.17
N PRO A 4 5.63 7.60 -4.51
CA PRO A 4 5.56 7.19 -5.91
C PRO A 4 4.63 8.18 -6.62
N SER A 5 4.97 8.70 -7.79
CA SER A 5 4.14 9.69 -8.51
C SER A 5 3.85 11.01 -7.74
N SER A 6 3.72 12.11 -8.46
CA SER A 6 3.19 13.36 -7.86
C SER A 6 1.73 13.23 -7.39
N ASN A 7 1.10 12.09 -7.67
CA ASN A 7 -0.33 11.88 -7.56
C ASN A 7 -0.73 10.89 -6.47
N ASP A 8 0.23 10.28 -5.76
CA ASP A 8 -0.09 9.41 -4.63
C ASP A 8 -0.40 10.26 -3.40
N TYR A 9 -1.41 9.86 -2.64
CA TYR A 9 -1.82 10.57 -1.44
C TYR A 9 -2.43 9.63 -0.40
N TYR A 10 -2.39 10.05 0.86
CA TYR A 10 -3.09 9.36 1.94
C TYR A 10 -3.99 10.29 2.74
N LEU A 11 -4.99 9.69 3.38
CA LEU A 11 -5.94 10.29 4.31
C LEU A 11 -5.94 9.45 5.59
N LYS A 12 -5.74 10.09 6.74
CA LYS A 12 -5.86 9.45 8.05
C LYS A 12 -7.04 10.05 8.79
N PHE A 13 -7.94 9.19 9.22
CA PHE A 13 -9.11 9.53 9.99
C PHE A 13 -9.05 8.91 11.39
N ASN A 14 -9.41 9.69 12.40
CA ASN A 14 -9.58 9.20 13.76
C ASN A 14 -11.03 8.78 14.00
N ALA A 15 -11.26 7.67 14.69
CA ALA A 15 -12.61 7.22 15.01
C ALA A 15 -13.28 8.16 16.01
N LEU A 16 -14.54 8.54 15.76
CA LEU A 16 -15.37 9.22 16.75
C LEU A 16 -16.09 8.16 17.59
N SER A 17 -15.62 7.98 18.83
CA SER A 17 -16.21 7.04 19.79
C SER A 17 -17.67 7.40 20.05
N SER A 18 -18.59 6.46 19.79
CA SER A 18 -19.95 6.51 20.35
C SER A 18 -20.07 5.41 21.40
N ASN A 19 -20.69 5.70 22.53
CA ASN A 19 -20.84 4.80 23.68
C ASN A 19 -21.56 3.45 23.39
N ASN A 20 -21.97 3.17 22.14
CA ASN A 20 -22.72 1.96 21.75
C ASN A 20 -22.13 1.20 20.55
N GLY A 21 -20.84 0.88 20.55
CA GLY A 21 -20.34 -0.36 19.92
C GLY A 21 -19.99 -0.39 18.42
N LEU A 22 -20.21 0.68 17.65
CA LEU A 22 -19.55 0.91 16.34
C LEU A 22 -19.39 2.42 16.15
N GLY A 23 -18.19 2.87 15.78
CA GLY A 23 -17.90 4.29 15.53
C GLY A 23 -18.83 4.82 14.44
N LYS A 24 -19.72 5.77 14.78
CA LYS A 24 -20.73 6.31 13.86
C LYS A 24 -20.16 7.21 12.77
N ASP A 25 -18.94 7.70 12.95
CA ASP A 25 -18.29 8.60 12.00
C ASP A 25 -16.78 8.71 12.28
N TYR A 26 -16.03 9.32 11.37
CA TYR A 26 -14.59 9.54 11.49
C TYR A 26 -14.25 11.00 11.25
N ILE A 27 -13.21 11.52 11.90
CA ILE A 27 -12.72 12.88 11.68
C ILE A 27 -11.38 12.85 10.95
N LEU A 28 -11.23 13.67 9.91
CA LEU A 28 -9.97 13.73 9.17
C LEU A 28 -8.87 14.40 10.01
N ASP A 29 -7.88 13.60 10.42
CA ASP A 29 -6.77 13.99 11.29
C ASP A 29 -5.60 14.52 10.47
N LYS A 30 -5.19 13.76 9.45
CA LYS A 30 -3.99 14.06 8.66
C LYS A 30 -4.20 13.71 7.20
N ILE A 31 -3.53 14.47 6.35
CA ILE A 31 -3.44 14.20 4.92
C ILE A 31 -2.03 14.40 4.42
N SER A 32 -1.67 13.67 3.36
CA SER A 32 -0.37 13.84 2.70
C SER A 32 -0.24 15.21 2.02
N SER A 33 1.00 15.68 1.83
CA SER A 33 1.30 16.92 1.10
C SER A 33 0.88 16.89 -0.37
N ASN A 34 0.83 15.71 -0.98
CA ASN A 34 0.45 15.52 -2.38
C ASN A 34 -1.06 15.49 -2.59
N PHE A 35 -1.87 15.41 -1.52
CA PHE A 35 -3.34 15.39 -1.61
C PHE A 35 -3.87 16.54 -2.47
N THR A 36 -3.48 17.79 -2.17
CA THR A 36 -3.97 18.96 -2.91
C THR A 36 -3.62 18.91 -4.39
N LYS A 37 -2.43 18.41 -4.74
CA LYS A 37 -1.99 18.26 -6.14
C LYS A 37 -2.77 17.16 -6.85
N ALA A 38 -3.06 16.07 -6.14
CA ALA A 38 -3.75 14.92 -6.70
C ALA A 38 -5.27 15.09 -6.79
N THR A 39 -5.89 15.89 -5.92
CA THR A 39 -7.36 16.06 -5.84
C THR A 39 -7.86 17.45 -6.23
N ASN A 40 -6.97 18.43 -6.42
CA ASN A 40 -7.32 19.85 -6.53
C ASN A 40 -8.12 20.41 -5.35
N ILE A 41 -8.22 19.69 -4.23
CA ILE A 41 -8.90 20.14 -3.01
C ILE A 41 -7.84 20.65 -2.04
N LYS A 42 -8.01 21.90 -1.59
CA LYS A 42 -7.13 22.46 -0.55
C LYS A 42 -7.31 21.67 0.75
N LYS A 43 -6.19 21.27 1.35
CA LYS A 43 -6.15 20.56 2.64
C LYS A 43 -7.00 21.22 3.72
N GLU A 44 -6.97 22.55 3.79
CA GLU A 44 -7.69 23.37 4.77
C GLU A 44 -9.22 23.23 4.68
N CYS A 45 -9.75 22.84 3.52
CA CYS A 45 -11.19 22.69 3.32
C CYS A 45 -11.75 21.41 3.95
N ILE A 46 -10.91 20.40 4.19
CA ILE A 46 -11.35 19.07 4.63
C ILE A 46 -10.74 18.61 5.96
N LEU A 47 -9.62 19.22 6.38
CA LEU A 47 -8.95 18.85 7.62
C LEU A 47 -9.85 19.15 8.82
N GLY A 48 -10.06 18.17 9.70
CA GLY A 48 -10.98 18.27 10.83
C GLY A 48 -12.46 18.11 10.49
N LYS A 49 -12.85 17.95 9.21
CA LYS A 49 -14.23 17.61 8.84
C LYS A 49 -14.53 16.13 9.10
N LYS A 50 -15.81 15.82 9.27
CA LYS A 50 -16.26 14.43 9.39
C LYS A 50 -16.23 13.72 8.04
N LEU A 51 -16.03 12.42 8.06
CA LEU A 51 -16.03 11.59 6.86
C LEU A 51 -17.38 11.68 6.14
N SER A 52 -18.49 11.67 6.86
CA SER A 52 -19.85 11.86 6.32
C SER A 52 -20.02 13.19 5.56
N GLU A 53 -19.48 14.29 6.11
CA GLU A 53 -19.50 15.62 5.50
C GLU A 53 -18.63 15.67 4.24
N ILE A 54 -17.43 15.09 4.31
CA ILE A 54 -16.51 15.02 3.17
C ILE A 54 -17.11 14.20 2.02
N ILE A 55 -17.78 13.08 2.32
CA ILE A 55 -18.47 12.27 1.31
C ILE A 55 -19.59 13.07 0.66
N SER A 56 -20.40 13.78 1.46
CA SER A 56 -21.53 14.55 0.94
C SER A 56 -21.09 15.72 0.05
N GLU A 57 -19.98 16.38 0.39
CA GLU A 57 -19.47 17.55 -0.36
C GLU A 57 -18.58 17.16 -1.55
N TYR A 58 -17.87 16.02 -1.49
CA TYR A 58 -16.78 15.69 -2.42
C TYR A 58 -16.86 14.25 -2.98
N GLU A 59 -18.04 13.61 -3.00
CA GLU A 59 -18.25 12.21 -3.44
C GLU A 59 -17.50 11.85 -4.73
N ASN A 60 -17.49 12.76 -5.71
CA ASN A 60 -16.86 12.57 -7.02
C ASN A 60 -15.36 12.91 -7.06
N ASN A 61 -14.85 13.66 -6.08
CA ASN A 61 -13.48 14.16 -6.05
C ASN A 61 -12.55 13.36 -5.13
N ILE A 62 -13.10 12.73 -4.09
CA ILE A 62 -12.37 11.87 -3.15
C ILE A 62 -13.00 10.47 -3.18
N ILE A 63 -12.54 9.72 -4.16
CA ILE A 63 -13.13 8.45 -4.57
C ILE A 63 -12.89 7.36 -3.54
N GLY A 64 -13.89 6.53 -3.25
CA GLY A 64 -13.77 5.40 -2.35
C GLY A 64 -14.10 5.69 -0.87
N LEU A 65 -14.26 6.95 -0.48
CA LEU A 65 -14.70 7.30 0.88
C LEU A 65 -16.11 6.77 1.22
N LYS A 66 -17.02 6.71 0.24
CA LYS A 66 -18.35 6.12 0.43
C LYS A 66 -18.28 4.61 0.68
N GLU A 67 -17.43 3.90 -0.05
CA GLU A 67 -17.19 2.47 0.17
C GLU A 67 -16.58 2.21 1.57
N ILE A 68 -15.78 3.16 2.07
CA ILE A 68 -15.23 3.14 3.44
C ILE A 68 -16.32 3.35 4.48
N TYR A 69 -17.23 4.30 4.24
CA TYR A 69 -18.33 4.65 5.14
C TYR A 69 -19.42 3.57 5.19
N ASP A 70 -19.81 3.02 4.03
CA ASP A 70 -20.87 2.02 3.91
C ASP A 70 -20.39 0.61 4.28
N SER A 71 -19.10 0.33 4.16
CA SER A 71 -18.58 -0.97 4.58
C SER A 71 -18.62 -1.06 6.11
N THR A 72 -19.48 -1.92 6.65
CA THR A 72 -19.38 -2.44 8.02
C THR A 72 -18.02 -3.10 8.15
N ILE A 73 -17.08 -2.30 8.64
CA ILE A 73 -15.66 -2.48 8.55
C ILE A 73 -15.24 -3.84 9.15
N PRO A 74 -14.74 -4.80 8.35
CA PRO A 74 -14.07 -5.97 8.89
C PRO A 74 -12.70 -5.52 9.45
N LYS A 75 -12.23 -6.16 10.52
CA LYS A 75 -10.91 -5.93 11.14
C LYS A 75 -9.70 -6.22 10.23
N THR A 76 -9.90 -6.37 8.93
CA THR A 76 -8.90 -6.77 7.94
C THR A 76 -8.86 -5.76 6.80
N GLY A 77 -7.65 -5.27 6.48
CA GLY A 77 -7.46 -4.25 5.45
C GLY A 77 -8.01 -4.67 4.09
N LYS A 78 -8.55 -3.69 3.33
CA LYS A 78 -9.10 -3.90 1.98
C LYS A 78 -8.25 -3.18 0.94
N LYS A 79 -8.06 -3.84 -0.20
CA LYS A 79 -7.41 -3.29 -1.40
C LYS A 79 -8.42 -3.31 -2.54
N PHE A 80 -8.58 -2.20 -3.25
CA PHE A 80 -9.42 -2.13 -4.43
C PHE A 80 -8.82 -1.21 -5.50
N GLU A 81 -9.00 -1.56 -6.76
CA GLU A 81 -8.55 -0.77 -7.90
C GLU A 81 -9.71 0.05 -8.44
N LYS A 82 -9.48 1.33 -8.75
CA LYS A 82 -10.51 2.20 -9.27
C LYS A 82 -9.95 3.16 -10.31
N TYR A 83 -10.65 3.25 -11.43
CA TYR A 83 -10.38 4.26 -12.45
C TYR A 83 -11.18 5.51 -12.17
N ILE A 84 -10.50 6.64 -12.09
CA ILE A 84 -11.05 7.97 -11.84
C ILE A 84 -11.17 8.66 -13.19
N LYS A 85 -12.39 8.75 -13.73
CA LYS A 85 -12.66 9.30 -15.07
C LYS A 85 -12.30 10.78 -15.18
N GLU A 86 -12.58 11.54 -14.13
CA GLU A 86 -12.34 12.99 -14.06
C GLU A 86 -10.84 13.34 -14.15
N LYS A 87 -9.98 12.39 -13.77
CA LYS A 87 -8.53 12.55 -13.76
C LYS A 87 -7.82 11.72 -14.82
N ASP A 88 -8.56 10.89 -15.55
CA ASP A 88 -8.05 9.88 -16.47
C ASP A 88 -6.93 9.02 -15.85
N LYS A 89 -7.15 8.52 -14.63
CA LYS A 89 -6.11 7.82 -13.85
C LYS A 89 -6.63 6.59 -13.14
N TRP A 90 -5.78 5.58 -13.05
CA TRP A 90 -6.01 4.38 -12.25
C TRP A 90 -5.36 4.50 -10.88
N TYR A 91 -6.11 4.18 -9.84
CA TYR A 91 -5.63 4.16 -8.47
C TYR A 91 -5.84 2.79 -7.83
N ILE A 92 -4.85 2.35 -7.07
CA ILE A 92 -5.02 1.31 -6.05
C ILE A 92 -5.27 2.02 -4.72
N ILE A 93 -6.38 1.67 -4.09
CA ILE A 93 -6.79 2.20 -2.80
C ILE A 93 -6.58 1.12 -1.75
N ASN A 94 -5.71 1.40 -0.77
CA ASN A 94 -5.44 0.51 0.36
C ASN A 94 -6.01 1.11 1.64
N LEU A 95 -6.77 0.31 2.39
CA LEU A 95 -7.38 0.70 3.63
C LEU A 95 -6.81 -0.11 4.79
N PHE A 96 -6.32 0.59 5.81
CA PHE A 96 -5.77 0.05 7.04
C PHE A 96 -6.52 0.59 8.24
N ILE A 97 -6.65 -0.23 9.28
CA ILE A 97 -7.31 0.14 10.52
C ILE A 97 -6.44 -0.26 11.69
N ASP A 98 -6.23 0.68 12.60
CA ASP A 98 -5.44 0.44 13.80
C ASP A 98 -6.29 -0.12 14.95
N GLU A 99 -5.65 -0.49 16.06
CA GLU A 99 -6.31 -1.04 17.25
C GLU A 99 -7.30 -0.06 17.91
N LYS A 100 -7.21 1.24 17.59
CA LYS A 100 -8.12 2.30 18.07
C LYS A 100 -9.24 2.58 17.07
N ASN A 101 -9.40 1.74 16.06
CA ASN A 101 -10.33 1.90 14.93
C ASN A 101 -10.05 3.13 14.06
N ASN A 102 -8.87 3.73 14.10
CA ASN A 102 -8.53 4.81 13.17
C ASN A 102 -8.34 4.24 11.77
N VAL A 103 -8.78 4.98 10.76
CA VAL A 103 -8.75 4.54 9.36
C VAL A 103 -7.65 5.28 8.63
N LEU A 104 -6.77 4.54 7.97
CA LEU A 104 -5.73 5.08 7.09
C LEU A 104 -5.99 4.58 5.67
N VAL A 105 -6.10 5.52 4.74
CA VAL A 105 -6.40 5.25 3.33
C VAL A 105 -5.26 5.76 2.47
N PHE A 106 -4.68 4.89 1.66
CA PHE A 106 -3.66 5.23 0.67
C PHE A 106 -4.22 5.12 -0.73
N TYR A 107 -3.88 6.08 -1.57
CA TYR A 107 -4.19 6.15 -2.99
C TYR A 107 -2.88 6.14 -3.75
N ASN A 108 -2.62 5.04 -4.46
CA ASN A 108 -1.42 4.88 -5.27
C ASN A 108 -1.80 4.90 -6.75
N ASP A 109 -1.23 5.83 -7.51
CA ASP A 109 -1.42 5.99 -8.95
C ASP A 109 -0.70 4.86 -9.70
N ILE A 110 -1.51 3.98 -10.29
CA ILE A 110 -1.04 2.84 -11.08
C ILE A 110 -1.33 3.02 -12.57
N THR A 111 -1.60 4.25 -13.02
CA THR A 111 -1.94 4.57 -14.42
C THR A 111 -0.85 4.06 -15.35
N ARG A 112 0.42 4.35 -15.06
CA ARG A 112 1.56 3.86 -15.85
C ARG A 112 1.63 2.35 -15.92
N ILE A 113 1.24 1.65 -14.85
CA ILE A 113 1.24 0.17 -14.79
C ILE A 113 0.12 -0.38 -15.68
N LYS A 114 -1.07 0.25 -15.66
CA LYS A 114 -2.20 -0.14 -16.52
C LYS A 114 -1.93 0.18 -17.99
N GLU A 115 -1.36 1.34 -18.30
CA GLU A 115 -1.01 1.74 -19.67
C GLU A 115 0.09 0.84 -20.26
N SER A 116 1.13 0.52 -19.48
CA SER A 116 2.17 -0.42 -19.91
C SER A 116 1.63 -1.84 -20.11
N GLY A 117 0.67 -2.27 -19.28
CA GLY A 117 -0.09 -3.51 -19.47
C GLY A 117 -0.88 -3.54 -20.79
N ILE A 118 -1.55 -2.43 -21.13
CA ILE A 118 -2.32 -2.28 -22.39
C ILE A 118 -1.39 -2.25 -23.62
N MET A 119 -0.18 -1.67 -23.51
CA MET A 119 0.81 -1.71 -24.59
C MET A 119 1.35 -3.13 -24.85
N THR A 120 1.50 -3.96 -23.81
CA THR A 120 1.79 -5.40 -23.99
C THR A 120 0.64 -6.14 -24.66
N GLU A 121 -0.62 -5.87 -24.29
CA GLU A 121 -1.80 -6.50 -24.91
C GLU A 121 -1.92 -6.19 -26.41
N LYS A 122 -1.52 -4.99 -26.85
CA LYS A 122 -1.54 -4.60 -28.26
C LYS A 122 -0.48 -5.30 -29.11
N LYS A 123 0.68 -5.66 -28.52
CA LYS A 123 1.73 -6.47 -29.18
C LYS A 123 1.40 -7.97 -29.23
N ILE A 124 0.53 -8.45 -28.35
CA ILE A 124 0.17 -9.88 -28.23
C ILE A 124 -0.85 -10.33 -29.30
N LYS A 125 -1.47 -9.40 -30.05
CA LYS A 125 -2.45 -9.76 -31.09
C LYS A 125 -1.88 -10.36 -32.37
N ASP A 126 -0.57 -10.29 -32.61
CA ASP A 126 0.04 -10.75 -33.88
C ASP A 126 0.66 -12.15 -33.84
N GLU A 127 0.84 -12.78 -32.67
CA GLU A 127 1.41 -14.14 -32.61
C GLU A 127 0.54 -15.11 -31.83
N SER A 128 0.19 -16.16 -32.53
CA SER A 128 -0.94 -17.05 -32.26
C SER A 128 -0.71 -17.97 -31.06
N SER A 129 -1.81 -18.24 -30.34
CA SER A 129 -2.12 -19.53 -29.68
C SER A 129 -1.22 -20.01 -28.52
N LYS A 130 -1.53 -19.55 -27.28
CA LYS A 130 -1.81 -20.35 -26.05
C LYS A 130 -1.92 -19.43 -24.83
N PRO A 131 -2.80 -19.71 -23.83
CA PRO A 131 -2.96 -18.86 -22.67
C PRO A 131 -1.90 -19.22 -21.62
N GLU A 132 -0.72 -18.62 -21.68
CA GLU A 132 0.17 -18.58 -20.53
C GLU A 132 -0.27 -17.43 -19.61
N LYS A 133 -0.57 -17.80 -18.35
CA LYS A 133 -0.82 -16.88 -17.24
C LYS A 133 0.20 -15.75 -17.29
N SER A 134 -0.29 -14.52 -17.36
CA SER A 134 0.49 -13.30 -17.26
C SER A 134 1.50 -13.40 -16.12
N LEU A 135 2.78 -13.27 -16.45
CA LEU A 135 3.90 -13.26 -15.50
C LEU A 135 3.77 -12.03 -14.59
N ILE A 136 3.02 -12.14 -13.50
CA ILE A 136 3.08 -11.19 -12.39
C ILE A 136 4.51 -11.29 -11.84
N SER A 137 5.31 -10.24 -12.03
CA SER A 137 6.67 -10.20 -11.50
C SER A 137 6.61 -10.09 -9.98
N TYR A 138 6.70 -11.21 -9.26
CA TYR A 138 6.70 -11.29 -7.80
C TYR A 138 7.93 -10.68 -7.09
N ARG A 139 8.81 -10.04 -7.85
CA ARG A 139 10.06 -9.45 -7.34
C ARG A 139 10.04 -7.94 -7.47
N ASP A 140 10.57 -7.27 -6.45
CA ASP A 140 10.93 -5.87 -6.51
C ASP A 140 12.15 -5.70 -7.43
N LYS A 141 12.01 -4.84 -8.45
CA LYS A 141 13.02 -4.69 -9.51
C LYS A 141 14.33 -4.08 -9.00
N MET A 142 14.29 -3.30 -7.93
CA MET A 142 15.48 -2.65 -7.37
C MET A 142 16.27 -3.58 -6.46
N THR A 143 15.60 -4.19 -5.49
CA THR A 143 16.27 -4.99 -4.44
C THR A 143 16.36 -6.48 -4.76
N GLY A 144 15.56 -6.96 -5.72
CA GLY A 144 15.41 -8.39 -6.00
C GLY A 144 14.78 -9.18 -4.85
N LEU A 145 14.22 -8.52 -3.84
CA LEU A 145 13.35 -9.14 -2.84
C LEU A 145 11.99 -9.44 -3.45
N TYR A 146 11.14 -10.13 -2.71
CA TYR A 146 9.75 -10.25 -3.09
C TYR A 146 9.05 -8.88 -2.99
N ASN A 147 8.02 -8.68 -3.80
CA ASN A 147 7.20 -7.48 -3.70
C ASN A 147 6.05 -7.68 -2.70
N ALA A 148 5.33 -6.60 -2.39
CA ALA A 148 4.18 -6.64 -1.48
C ALA A 148 3.10 -7.64 -1.94
N ASP A 149 2.84 -7.74 -3.25
CA ASP A 149 1.81 -8.64 -3.77
C ASP A 149 2.15 -10.11 -3.48
N PHE A 150 3.41 -10.51 -3.66
CA PHE A 150 3.88 -11.85 -3.30
C PHE A 150 3.78 -12.11 -1.80
N PHE A 151 4.13 -11.14 -0.95
CA PHE A 151 3.99 -11.26 0.50
C PHE A 151 2.55 -11.61 0.91
N TYR A 152 1.56 -10.88 0.39
CA TYR A 152 0.15 -11.10 0.74
C TYR A 152 -0.40 -12.40 0.16
N GLU A 153 0.05 -12.81 -1.02
CA GLU A 153 -0.30 -14.11 -1.60
C GLU A 153 0.23 -15.26 -0.73
N GLU A 154 1.50 -15.18 -0.34
CA GLU A 154 2.13 -16.19 0.50
C GLU A 154 1.59 -16.21 1.93
N LEU A 155 1.24 -15.06 2.49
CA LEU A 155 0.56 -15.00 3.79
C LEU A 155 -0.73 -15.83 3.77
N LYS A 156 -1.55 -15.66 2.73
CA LYS A 156 -2.78 -16.46 2.55
C LYS A 156 -2.47 -17.94 2.35
N ARG A 157 -1.42 -18.27 1.60
CA ARG A 157 -1.02 -19.66 1.32
C ARG A 157 -0.49 -20.36 2.57
N LEU A 158 0.23 -19.62 3.42
CA LEU A 158 0.90 -20.16 4.59
C LEU A 158 -0.01 -20.19 5.81
N ASP A 159 -1.10 -19.41 5.86
CA ASP A 159 -2.11 -19.43 6.92
C ASP A 159 -2.84 -20.79 7.01
N SER A 160 -2.14 -21.78 7.56
CA SER A 160 -2.56 -23.16 7.70
C SER A 160 -1.95 -23.74 8.96
N GLN A 161 -2.63 -24.71 9.59
CA GLN A 161 -2.18 -25.31 10.86
C GLN A 161 -0.75 -25.86 10.81
N ARG A 162 -0.26 -26.28 9.64
CA ARG A 162 1.10 -26.83 9.48
C ARG A 162 2.22 -25.80 9.54
N GLN A 163 1.89 -24.52 9.35
CA GLN A 163 2.87 -23.42 9.31
C GLN A 163 2.81 -22.54 10.55
N LEU A 164 1.84 -22.79 11.44
CA LEU A 164 1.77 -22.11 12.73
C LEU A 164 2.91 -22.54 13.67
N PRO A 165 3.39 -21.66 14.55
CA PRO A 165 3.07 -20.23 14.62
C PRO A 165 3.67 -19.43 13.45
N ILE A 166 2.93 -18.44 12.94
CA ILE A 166 3.41 -17.50 11.91
C ILE A 166 3.64 -16.14 12.57
N ASN A 167 4.80 -15.55 12.35
CA ASN A 167 5.11 -14.19 12.77
C ASN A 167 5.36 -13.27 11.57
N ILE A 168 5.08 -11.98 11.76
CA ILE A 168 5.29 -10.94 10.76
C ILE A 168 6.16 -9.86 11.39
N ILE A 169 7.24 -9.50 10.70
CA ILE A 169 8.06 -8.34 11.03
C ILE A 169 7.80 -7.27 9.98
N MET A 170 7.52 -6.06 10.43
CA MET A 170 7.46 -4.87 9.58
C MET A 170 8.53 -3.91 10.07
N GLY A 171 9.39 -3.46 9.16
CA GLY A 171 10.52 -2.59 9.48
C GLY A 171 10.69 -1.49 8.43
N ASP A 172 11.08 -0.32 8.90
CA ASP A 172 11.40 0.85 8.07
C ASP A 172 12.88 1.21 8.19
N LEU A 173 13.50 1.58 7.07
CA LEU A 173 14.90 2.01 7.06
C LEU A 173 15.03 3.48 7.47
N ASN A 174 15.44 3.70 8.71
CA ASN A 174 15.74 5.03 9.21
C ASN A 174 16.84 5.73 8.40
N GLY A 175 16.60 6.99 8.06
CA GLY A 175 17.62 7.87 7.47
C GLY A 175 17.79 7.77 5.96
N LEU A 176 17.01 6.94 5.25
CA LEU A 176 17.07 6.86 3.79
C LEU A 176 16.85 8.22 3.13
N LYS A 177 15.89 9.00 3.64
CA LYS A 177 15.61 10.36 3.15
C LYS A 177 16.84 11.27 3.25
N LEU A 178 17.54 11.26 4.38
CA LEU A 178 18.74 12.09 4.58
C LEU A 178 19.85 11.70 3.59
N ILE A 179 20.00 10.41 3.31
CA ILE A 179 20.97 9.91 2.33
C ILE A 179 20.58 10.35 0.92
N ASN A 180 19.30 10.28 0.57
CA ASN A 180 18.80 10.77 -0.72
C ASN A 180 19.02 12.28 -0.88
N ASP A 181 18.71 13.05 0.16
CA ASP A 181 18.83 14.51 0.13
C ASP A 181 20.31 14.96 0.06
N ALA A 182 21.23 14.22 0.69
CA ALA A 182 22.65 14.55 0.74
C ALA A 182 23.48 13.99 -0.43
N PHE A 183 23.12 12.81 -0.96
CA PHE A 183 23.94 12.07 -1.93
C PHE A 183 23.17 11.65 -3.20
N GLY A 184 21.90 12.02 -3.30
CA GLY A 184 21.03 11.69 -4.44
C GLY A 184 20.44 10.29 -4.37
N HIS A 185 19.35 10.09 -5.12
CA HIS A 185 18.56 8.84 -5.11
C HIS A 185 19.37 7.60 -5.50
N ILE A 186 20.35 7.72 -6.40
CA ILE A 186 21.23 6.60 -6.78
C ILE A 186 21.96 6.03 -5.56
N MET A 187 22.33 6.87 -4.59
CA MET A 187 22.99 6.42 -3.37
C MET A 187 22.00 5.74 -2.42
N GLY A 188 20.78 6.25 -2.28
CA GLY A 188 19.73 5.58 -1.51
C GLY A 188 19.33 4.23 -2.09
N ASP A 189 19.27 4.11 -3.42
CA ASP A 189 19.00 2.85 -4.11
C ASP A 189 20.07 1.80 -3.75
N LYS A 190 21.36 2.21 -3.73
CA LYS A 190 22.47 1.34 -3.29
C LYS A 190 22.32 0.90 -1.83
N VAL A 191 21.86 1.80 -0.94
CA VAL A 191 21.59 1.47 0.46
C VAL A 191 20.47 0.44 0.57
N LEU A 192 19.38 0.62 -0.17
CA LEU A 192 18.25 -0.33 -0.20
C LEU A 192 18.67 -1.71 -0.73
N ILE A 193 19.46 -1.75 -1.80
CA ILE A 193 20.04 -3.00 -2.34
C ILE A 193 20.90 -3.66 -1.26
N ARG A 194 21.75 -2.89 -0.58
CA ARG A 194 22.65 -3.43 0.45
C ARG A 194 21.89 -4.00 1.64
N VAL A 195 20.82 -3.33 2.06
CA VAL A 195 19.95 -3.81 3.15
C VAL A 195 19.27 -5.10 2.75
N ALA A 196 18.74 -5.17 1.53
CA ALA A 196 18.17 -6.42 1.00
C ALA A 196 19.16 -7.58 0.97
N GLU A 197 20.43 -7.33 0.60
CA GLU A 197 21.50 -8.34 0.67
C GLU A 197 21.78 -8.80 2.10
N ILE A 198 21.79 -7.89 3.06
CA ILE A 198 22.01 -8.20 4.48
C ILE A 198 20.85 -9.05 5.00
N MET A 199 19.60 -8.65 4.74
CA MET A 199 18.41 -9.39 5.17
C MET A 199 18.41 -10.81 4.61
N LYS A 200 18.77 -11.01 3.33
CA LYS A 200 18.92 -12.34 2.71
C LYS A 200 19.95 -13.25 3.40
N LYS A 201 20.92 -12.68 4.13
CA LYS A 201 21.93 -13.44 4.88
C LYS A 201 21.52 -13.73 6.32
N VAL A 202 20.65 -12.89 6.89
CA VAL A 202 20.20 -12.98 8.28
C VAL A 202 19.02 -13.93 8.40
N PHE A 203 18.05 -13.82 7.50
CA PHE A 203 16.84 -14.64 7.52
C PHE A 203 17.05 -15.98 6.81
N ARG A 204 16.21 -16.96 7.18
CA ARG A 204 16.27 -18.32 6.65
C ARG A 204 15.69 -18.37 5.24
N LYS A 205 15.97 -19.47 4.56
CA LYS A 205 15.48 -19.69 3.19
C LYS A 205 13.95 -19.85 3.13
N GLU A 206 13.34 -20.35 4.19
CA GLU A 206 11.87 -20.45 4.32
C GLU A 206 11.18 -19.11 4.66
N ASP A 207 11.93 -18.10 5.09
CA ASP A 207 11.38 -16.79 5.42
C ASP A 207 11.13 -15.98 4.14
N ILE A 208 9.99 -15.30 4.08
CA ILE A 208 9.65 -14.48 2.92
C ILE A 208 9.96 -13.04 3.24
N ILE A 209 11.07 -12.57 2.67
CA ILE A 209 11.52 -11.19 2.79
C ILE A 209 11.02 -10.40 1.59
N SER A 210 10.24 -9.37 1.86
CA SER A 210 9.59 -8.55 0.84
C SER A 210 9.86 -7.08 1.08
N ARG A 211 9.91 -6.30 0.01
CA ARG A 211 9.89 -4.84 0.08
C ARG A 211 8.48 -4.36 -0.23
N ALA A 212 7.88 -3.64 0.72
CA ALA A 212 6.53 -3.09 0.55
C ALA A 212 6.56 -1.88 -0.41
N GLY A 213 7.61 -1.07 -0.29
CA GLY A 213 7.84 0.14 -1.09
C GLY A 213 8.76 1.10 -0.33
N GLY A 214 9.38 2.07 -1.01
CA GLY A 214 10.24 3.05 -0.32
C GLY A 214 11.36 2.41 0.52
N ASP A 215 11.36 2.71 1.81
CA ASP A 215 12.22 2.21 2.88
C ASP A 215 11.61 1.05 3.69
N GLU A 216 10.40 0.59 3.34
CA GLU A 216 9.63 -0.37 4.11
C GLU A 216 9.84 -1.82 3.66
N PHE A 217 10.07 -2.70 4.64
CA PHE A 217 10.28 -4.13 4.47
C PHE A 217 9.28 -4.94 5.31
N LEU A 218 8.83 -6.05 4.74
CA LEU A 218 7.94 -7.03 5.36
C LEU A 218 8.61 -8.39 5.36
N ILE A 219 8.67 -9.04 6.51
CA ILE A 219 9.18 -10.41 6.65
C ILE A 219 8.09 -11.31 7.21
N LEU A 220 7.83 -12.43 6.52
CA LEU A 220 6.95 -13.49 6.99
C LEU A 220 7.80 -14.65 7.50
N LEU A 221 7.60 -15.00 8.77
CA LEU A 221 8.33 -16.03 9.50
C LEU A 221 7.39 -17.20 9.82
N PRO A 222 7.23 -18.19 8.93
CA PRO A 222 6.47 -19.39 9.24
C PRO A 222 7.19 -20.22 10.32
N LYS A 223 6.41 -20.98 11.10
CA LYS A 223 6.90 -21.89 12.16
C LYS A 223 7.85 -21.24 13.18
N THR A 224 7.69 -19.95 13.43
CA THR A 224 8.55 -19.18 14.32
C THR A 224 7.73 -18.73 15.51
N SER A 225 8.18 -19.00 16.73
CA SER A 225 7.49 -18.59 17.96
C SER A 225 7.82 -17.13 18.29
N ARG A 226 7.05 -16.50 19.19
CA ARG A 226 7.30 -15.11 19.62
C ARG A 226 8.71 -14.90 20.20
N ASP A 227 9.24 -15.88 20.94
CA ASP A 227 10.55 -15.77 21.59
C ASP A 227 11.73 -15.94 20.62
N THR A 228 11.46 -16.44 19.42
CA THR A 228 12.46 -16.75 18.38
C THR A 228 12.30 -15.90 17.12
N ALA A 229 11.33 -14.98 17.11
CA ALA A 229 11.06 -14.01 16.05
C ALA A 229 11.99 -12.80 16.14
#